data_AF-A0A2A5T1X1-F1
#
_entry.id   AF-A0A2A5T1X1-F1
#
_cell.length_a   1.000
_cell.length_b   1.000
_cell.length_c   1.000
_cell.angle_alpha   90.00
_cell.angle_beta   90.00
_cell.angle_gamma   90.00
#
_symmetry.space_group_name_H-M   'P 1'
#
loop_
_entity.id
_entity.type
_entity.pdbx_description
1 polymer ?
#
loop_
_entity_poly.entity_id
_entity_poly.type
_entity_poly.pdbx_seq_one_letter_code
_entity_poly.pdbx_strand_id
1 'polypeptide(L)'
;MIVKSKDKDGRDFVSMLYEFEPKSMPVTAKMVGIDLGLKSLFITDIGEKVDNPRQTKRYENKLAYLQRQLAKKKKAVKTAKRYVRK
;
A
#
# COMPACT_ATOMS: atom_id res chain seq x y z
N MET A 1 2.21 17.39 13.78
CA MET A 1 3.56 17.44 13.15
C MET A 1 3.40 17.60 11.65
N ILE A 2 4.10 18.55 11.02
CA ILE A 2 4.12 18.69 9.55
C ILE A 2 5.53 18.36 9.06
N VAL A 3 5.65 17.46 8.10
CA VAL A 3 6.92 17.04 7.50
C VAL A 3 6.92 17.43 6.03
N LYS A 4 7.90 18.23 5.62
CA LYS A 4 8.19 18.50 4.22
C LYS A 4 9.28 17.54 3.74
N SER A 5 9.10 16.94 2.57
CA SER A 5 10.14 16.15 1.90
C SER A 5 10.16 16.46 0.40
N LYS A 6 11.29 16.18 -0.25
CA LYS A 6 11.49 16.34 -1.69
C LYS A 6 12.10 15.07 -2.26
N ASP A 7 11.56 14.53 -3.35
CA ASP A 7 12.12 13.35 -4.00
C ASP A 7 13.34 13.70 -4.88
N LYS A 8 14.03 12.67 -5.39
CA LYS A 8 15.19 12.87 -6.29
C LYS A 8 14.80 13.46 -7.65
N ASP A 9 13.51 13.42 -8.01
CA ASP A 9 12.96 14.01 -9.23
C ASP A 9 12.51 15.47 -9.00
N GLY A 10 12.74 16.03 -7.81
CA GLY A 10 12.45 17.42 -7.46
C GLY A 10 11.04 17.71 -6.95
N ARG A 11 10.16 16.69 -6.85
CA ARG A 11 8.77 16.86 -6.41
C ARG A 11 8.70 17.10 -4.91
N ASP A 12 7.95 18.12 -4.50
CA ASP A 12 7.71 18.45 -3.08
C ASP A 12 6.50 17.67 -2.53
N PHE A 13 6.63 17.18 -1.29
CA PHE A 13 5.58 16.49 -0.56
C PHE A 13 5.42 17.10 0.84
N VAL A 14 4.18 17.21 1.29
CA VAL A 14 3.84 17.67 2.64
C VAL A 14 2.99 16.59 3.31
N SER A 15 3.47 16.08 4.43
CA SER A 15 2.76 15.12 5.28
C SER A 15 2.34 15.82 6.56
N MET A 16 1.07 15.69 6.93
CA MET A 16 0.51 16.28 8.16
C MET A 16 0.03 15.16 9.07
N LEU A 17 0.56 15.14 10.29
CA LEU A 17 0.09 14.30 11.38
C LEU A 17 -0.70 15.18 12.35
N TYR A 18 -1.92 14.75 12.65
CA TYR A 18 -2.82 15.38 13.59
C TYR A 18 -3.32 14.33 14.58
N GLU A 19 -3.39 14.71 15.85
CA GLU A 19 -4.00 13.90 16.91
C GLU A 19 -5.47 14.32 17.03
N PHE A 20 -6.38 13.35 16.97
CA PHE A 20 -7.78 13.59 17.20
C PHE A 20 -8.25 12.71 18.37
N GLU A 21 -9.10 13.27 19.20
CA GLU A 21 -9.82 12.54 20.24
C GLU A 21 -11.02 11.84 19.57
N PRO A 22 -11.04 10.50 19.47
CA PRO A 22 -12.18 9.80 18.91
C PRO A 22 -13.39 9.99 19.82
N LYS A 23 -14.45 10.61 19.29
CA LYS A 23 -15.71 10.73 20.00
C LYS A 23 -16.32 9.33 20.15
N SER A 24 -16.43 8.86 21.38
CA SER A 24 -17.13 7.60 21.66
C SER A 24 -18.59 7.72 21.22
N MET A 25 -19.04 6.73 20.46
CA MET A 25 -20.44 6.61 20.08
C MET A 25 -21.21 5.90 21.20
N PRO A 26 -22.51 6.17 21.38
CA PRO A 26 -23.34 5.40 22.30
C PRO A 26 -23.22 3.91 22.01
N VAL A 27 -22.98 3.11 23.04
CA VAL A 27 -22.93 1.65 22.90
C VAL A 27 -24.30 1.15 22.46
N THR A 28 -24.32 0.33 21.42
CA THR A 28 -25.52 -0.33 20.92
C THR A 28 -25.41 -1.84 21.11
N ALA A 29 -26.53 -2.49 21.42
CA ALA A 29 -26.60 -3.96 21.46
C ALA A 29 -26.63 -4.59 20.06
N LYS A 30 -26.70 -3.76 19.00
CA LYS A 30 -26.67 -4.25 17.61
C LYS A 30 -25.29 -4.83 17.32
N MET A 31 -25.25 -6.12 17.02
CA MET A 31 -24.07 -6.81 16.50
C MET A 31 -24.28 -7.07 15.01
N VAL A 32 -23.21 -6.92 14.23
CA VAL A 32 -23.18 -7.23 12.79
C VAL A 32 -22.00 -8.16 12.57
N GLY A 33 -22.27 -9.37 12.08
CA GLY A 33 -21.23 -10.29 11.63
C GLY A 33 -20.58 -9.77 10.34
N ILE A 34 -19.25 -9.70 10.29
CA ILE A 34 -18.50 -9.29 9.10
C ILE A 34 -17.67 -10.48 8.61
N ASP A 35 -17.92 -10.95 7.39
CA ASP A 35 -17.10 -11.93 6.69
C ASP A 35 -16.21 -11.24 5.66
N LEU A 36 -14.91 -11.57 5.65
CA LEU A 36 -13.91 -10.97 4.77
C LEU A 36 -13.54 -11.94 3.64
N GLY A 37 -13.55 -11.45 2.38
CA GLY A 37 -13.45 -12.32 1.22
C GLY A 37 -12.47 -11.90 0.12
N LEU A 38 -12.15 -12.86 -0.74
CA LEU A 38 -11.42 -12.62 -2.00
C LEU A 38 -12.36 -12.26 -3.16
N LYS A 39 -13.65 -12.65 -3.07
CA LYS A 39 -14.69 -12.30 -4.04
C LYS A 39 -15.22 -10.88 -3.78
N SER A 40 -15.51 -10.60 -2.52
CA SER A 40 -16.06 -9.35 -1.98
C SER A 40 -15.13 -8.91 -0.86
N LEU A 41 -14.87 -7.61 -0.69
CA LEU A 41 -14.00 -7.12 0.38
C LEU A 41 -14.56 -7.55 1.74
N PHE A 42 -15.85 -7.31 1.96
CA PHE A 42 -16.57 -7.84 3.10
C PHE A 42 -18.06 -8.02 2.78
N ILE A 43 -18.70 -8.92 3.52
CA ILE A 43 -20.15 -9.15 3.53
C ILE A 43 -20.61 -9.11 4.98
N THR A 44 -21.74 -8.45 5.23
CA THR A 44 -22.39 -8.45 6.55
C THR A 44 -23.45 -9.55 6.65
N ASP A 45 -23.75 -10.02 7.85
CA ASP A 45 -24.89 -10.91 8.13
C ASP A 45 -26.27 -10.35 7.70
N ILE A 46 -26.39 -9.03 7.59
CA ILE A 46 -27.56 -8.32 7.05
C ILE A 46 -27.58 -8.24 5.51
N GLY A 47 -26.62 -8.86 4.82
CA GLY A 47 -26.57 -8.97 3.36
C GLY A 47 -25.91 -7.80 2.62
N GLU A 48 -25.43 -6.76 3.33
CA GLU A 48 -24.60 -5.73 2.70
C GLU A 48 -23.29 -6.31 2.19
N LYS A 49 -22.88 -5.89 1.00
CA LYS A 49 -21.70 -6.42 0.31
C LYS A 49 -20.90 -5.28 -0.28
N VAL A 50 -19.62 -5.24 0.07
CA VAL A 50 -18.64 -4.35 -0.56
C VAL A 50 -17.74 -5.16 -1.47
N ASP A 51 -17.63 -4.76 -2.73
CA ASP A 51 -16.81 -5.46 -3.71
C ASP A 51 -15.32 -5.29 -3.46
N ASN A 52 -14.54 -6.33 -3.78
CA ASN A 52 -13.10 -6.28 -3.64
C ASN A 52 -12.51 -5.49 -4.83
N PRO A 53 -11.77 -4.38 -4.60
CA PRO A 53 -11.18 -3.59 -5.69
C PRO A 53 -10.03 -4.30 -6.43
N ARG A 54 -9.62 -5.50 -5.96
CA ARG A 54 -8.64 -6.40 -6.59
C ARG A 54 -7.33 -5.70 -6.99
N GLN A 55 -6.90 -4.71 -6.21
CA GLN A 55 -5.71 -3.91 -6.50
C GLN A 55 -4.46 -4.79 -6.61
N THR A 56 -4.31 -5.76 -5.72
CA THR A 56 -3.19 -6.72 -5.75
C THR A 56 -3.14 -7.45 -7.09
N LYS A 57 -4.26 -8.04 -7.52
CA LYS A 57 -4.35 -8.74 -8.82
C LYS A 57 -4.09 -7.79 -10.00
N ARG A 58 -4.59 -6.55 -9.94
CA ARG A 58 -4.36 -5.54 -11.00
C ARG A 58 -2.88 -5.24 -11.19
N TYR A 59 -2.11 -5.18 -10.11
CA TYR A 59 -0.72 -4.71 -10.15
C TYR A 59 0.32 -5.82 -10.01
N GLU A 60 -0.07 -7.08 -9.79
CA GLU A 60 0.86 -8.20 -9.58
C GLU A 60 1.89 -8.35 -10.72
N ASN A 61 1.42 -8.33 -11.97
CA ASN A 61 2.28 -8.52 -13.13
C ASN A 61 3.25 -7.35 -13.32
N LYS A 62 2.76 -6.13 -13.10
CA LYS A 62 3.59 -4.91 -13.18
C LYS A 62 4.64 -4.91 -12.07
N LEU A 63 4.25 -5.28 -10.86
CA LEU A 63 5.14 -5.39 -9.71
C LEU A 63 6.26 -6.41 -9.99
N ALA A 64 5.90 -7.62 -10.42
CA ALA A 64 6.88 -8.67 -10.75
C ALA A 64 7.84 -8.23 -11.88
N TYR A 65 7.33 -7.56 -12.91
CA TYR A 65 8.16 -7.01 -13.99
C TYR A 65 9.16 -5.97 -13.46
N LEU A 66 8.69 -4.99 -12.68
CA LEU A 66 9.54 -3.92 -12.13
C LEU A 66 10.57 -4.47 -11.14
N GLN A 67 10.21 -5.46 -10.32
CA GLN A 67 11.13 -6.15 -9.43
C GLN A 67 12.25 -6.86 -10.21
N ARG A 68 11.92 -7.54 -11.31
CA ARG A 68 12.93 -8.16 -12.20
C ARG A 68 13.86 -7.12 -12.84
N GLN A 69 13.32 -6.01 -13.33
CA GLN A 69 14.12 -4.91 -13.89
C GLN A 69 15.07 -4.32 -12.84
N LEU A 70 14.58 -4.08 -11.63
CA LEU A 70 15.38 -3.58 -10.52
C LEU A 70 16.51 -4.55 -10.14
N ALA A 71 16.24 -5.86 -10.07
CA ALA A 71 17.24 -6.87 -9.77
C ALA A 71 18.37 -6.90 -10.82
N LYS A 72 18.02 -6.80 -12.11
CA LYS A 72 19.01 -6.73 -13.20
C LYS A 72 19.88 -5.47 -13.11
N LYS A 73 19.29 -4.29 -12.86
CA LYS A 73 20.05 -3.05 -12.67
C LYS A 73 21.01 -3.13 -11.48
N LYS A 74 20.57 -3.68 -10.34
CA LYS A 74 21.44 -3.90 -9.17
C LYS A 74 22.63 -4.81 -9.50
N LYS A 75 22.41 -5.89 -10.27
CA LYS A 75 23.47 -6.80 -10.73
C LYS A 75 24.48 -6.08 -11.63
N ALA A 76 24.01 -5.31 -12.62
CA ALA A 76 24.87 -4.56 -13.53
C ALA A 76 25.77 -3.56 -12.79
N VAL A 77 25.22 -2.81 -11.82
CA VAL A 77 26.01 -1.89 -10.99
C VAL A 77 27.07 -2.63 -10.17
N LYS A 78 26.76 -3.80 -9.61
CA LYS A 78 27.73 -4.61 -8.86
C LYS A 78 28.85 -5.12 -9.76
N THR A 79 28.52 -5.54 -10.98
CA THR A 79 29.51 -5.95 -11.99
C THR A 79 30.42 -4.77 -12.37
N ALA A 80 29.86 -3.62 -12.72
CA ALA A 80 30.64 -2.43 -13.08
C ALA A 80 31.62 -2.00 -11.95
N LYS A 81 31.15 -1.96 -10.69
CA LYS A 81 32.02 -1.67 -9.53
C LYS A 81 33.15 -2.68 -9.35
N ARG A 82 32.98 -3.94 -9.78
CA ARG A 82 34.02 -4.96 -9.73
C ARG A 82 35.08 -4.77 -10.82
N TYR A 83 34.68 -4.33 -12.01
CA TYR A 83 35.61 -4.01 -13.10
C TYR A 83 36.47 -2.79 -12.80
N VAL A 84 35.92 -1.75 -12.16
CA VAL A 84 36.66 -0.52 -11.79
C VAL A 84 37.64 -0.74 -10.62
N ARG A 85 37.47 -1.82 -9.84
CA ARG A 85 38.34 -2.19 -8.71
C ARG A 85 39.47 -3.16 -9.06
N LYS A 86 39.55 -3.60 -10.32
CA LYS A 86 40.68 -4.35 -10.87
C LYS A 86 41.56 -3.41 -11.66
#